data_AF-A0A0C1RJ14-F1
#
_entry.id   AF-A0A0C1RJ14-F1
#
_cell.length_a   1.000
_cell.length_b   1.000
_cell.length_c   1.000
_cell.angle_alpha   90.00
_cell.angle_beta   90.00
_cell.angle_gamma   90.00
#
_symmetry.space_group_name_H-M   'P 1'
#
loop_
_entity.id
_entity.type
_entity.pdbx_description
1 polymer ?
#
loop_
_entity_poly.entity_id
_entity_poly.type
_entity_poly.pdbx_seq_one_letter_code
_entity_poly.pdbx_strand_id
1 'polypeptide(L)'
;MNKIARGVFTFLGILFSTLLLTFLSGEAAYASSTDTFCNPVQTLVFTTAPRLHVRCAESVGGIIYFALSTKDAAQAARVLSILSTAQVAGRTLVIGYDPDDLSGADIGCQTNDCRLIQAVGFNG
;
A
#
# COMPACT_ATOMS: atom_id res chain seq x y z
N MET A 1 35.86 62.58 -17.50
CA MET A 1 34.65 62.47 -16.67
C MET A 1 33.81 61.32 -17.20
N ASN A 2 33.38 60.45 -16.28
CA ASN A 2 33.25 59.00 -16.47
C ASN A 2 31.95 58.53 -17.14
N LYS A 3 32.08 57.43 -17.91
CA LYS A 3 31.03 56.55 -18.44
C LYS A 3 30.69 55.45 -17.42
N ILE A 4 29.53 55.46 -16.75
CA ILE A 4 28.98 54.32 -15.95
C ILE A 4 27.47 54.60 -15.75
N ALA A 5 26.45 53.76 -15.96
CA ALA A 5 26.30 52.41 -16.45
C ALA A 5 24.83 52.22 -16.89
N ARG A 6 24.62 51.60 -18.07
CA ARG A 6 23.33 51.11 -18.58
C ARG A 6 23.15 49.63 -18.17
N GLY A 7 23.13 49.34 -16.87
CA GLY A 7 23.33 47.97 -16.36
C GLY A 7 22.32 47.44 -15.34
N VAL A 8 21.13 48.04 -15.20
CA VAL A 8 20.23 47.75 -14.06
C VAL A 8 18.86 47.19 -14.47
N PHE A 9 18.60 46.92 -15.76
CA PHE A 9 17.27 46.46 -16.22
C PHE A 9 17.24 45.10 -16.91
N THR A 10 18.31 44.31 -16.79
CA THR A 10 18.43 43.00 -17.46
C THR A 10 18.93 41.90 -16.52
N PHE A 11 18.60 41.99 -15.22
CA PHE A 11 18.94 40.96 -14.23
C PHE A 11 17.73 40.41 -13.45
N LEU A 12 16.56 41.07 -13.51
CA LEU A 12 15.37 40.61 -12.79
C LEU A 12 14.58 39.48 -13.49
N GLY A 13 14.81 39.26 -14.79
CA GLY A 13 14.04 38.29 -15.59
C GLY A 13 14.60 36.87 -15.64
N ILE A 14 15.83 36.64 -15.19
CA ILE A 14 16.53 35.35 -15.35
C ILE A 14 16.54 34.54 -14.05
N LEU A 15 16.33 35.18 -12.89
CA LEU A 15 16.30 34.51 -11.58
C LEU A 15 14.97 33.80 -11.26
N PHE A 16 13.88 34.11 -11.99
CA PHE A 16 12.58 33.48 -11.75
C PHE A 16 12.34 32.22 -12.60
N SER A 17 13.11 31.99 -13.66
CA SER A 17 12.86 30.88 -14.59
C SER A 17 13.67 29.62 -14.29
N THR A 18 14.70 29.69 -13.44
CA THR A 18 15.52 28.53 -13.04
C THR A 18 15.03 27.85 -11.74
N LEU A 19 14.05 28.43 -11.03
CA LEU A 19 13.47 27.82 -9.83
C LEU A 19 12.33 26.81 -10.14
N LEU A 20 11.97 26.62 -11.40
CA LEU A 20 10.81 25.79 -11.79
C LEU A 20 11.17 24.38 -12.31
N LEU A 21 12.45 23.98 -12.32
CA LEU A 21 12.89 22.72 -12.98
C LEU A 21 13.70 21.76 -12.10
N THR A 22 13.78 22.01 -10.80
CA THR A 22 14.32 21.08 -9.80
C THR A 22 13.16 20.83 -8.83
N PHE A 23 12.43 19.71 -8.77
CA PHE A 23 12.83 18.32 -8.73
C PHE A 23 11.61 17.48 -9.17
N LEU A 24 11.59 17.00 -10.41
CA LEU A 24 10.65 15.94 -10.85
C LEU A 24 11.38 14.59 -10.92
N SER A 25 12.24 14.30 -9.95
CA SER A 25 12.75 12.96 -9.72
C SER A 25 11.70 12.20 -8.93
N GLY A 26 10.71 11.65 -9.65
CA GLY A 26 9.86 10.60 -9.11
C GLY A 26 10.73 9.40 -8.82
N GLU A 27 11.18 9.28 -7.57
CA GLU A 27 11.77 8.03 -7.08
C GLU A 27 10.67 6.98 -7.22
N ALA A 28 10.93 5.94 -8.01
CA ALA A 28 10.08 4.76 -8.02
C ALA A 28 10.10 4.21 -6.59
N ALA A 29 8.96 4.33 -5.88
CA ALA A 29 8.79 3.68 -4.59
C ALA A 29 8.94 2.18 -4.84
N TYR A 30 10.04 1.60 -4.34
CA TYR A 30 10.18 0.15 -4.31
C TYR A 30 9.14 -0.38 -3.32
N ALA A 31 8.17 -1.14 -3.81
CA ALA A 31 7.29 -1.89 -2.94
C ALA A 31 8.14 -2.87 -2.12
N SER A 32 8.15 -2.70 -0.80
CA SER A 32 8.92 -3.54 0.12
C SER A 32 8.04 -4.70 0.57
N SER A 33 7.75 -5.61 -0.36
CA SER A 33 6.96 -6.80 -0.07
C SER A 33 7.69 -7.71 0.93
N THR A 34 6.99 -8.10 2.00
CA THR A 34 7.44 -9.05 3.02
C THR A 34 6.37 -10.10 3.27
N ASP A 35 6.80 -11.26 3.73
CA ASP A 35 5.90 -12.35 4.12
C ASP A 35 5.69 -12.38 5.64
N THR A 36 4.50 -12.81 6.05
CA THR A 36 4.17 -13.13 7.45
C THR A 36 3.32 -14.38 7.55
N PHE A 37 3.37 -15.03 8.72
CA PHE A 37 2.51 -16.17 9.02
C PHE A 37 1.23 -15.71 9.71
N CYS A 38 0.09 -16.14 9.18
CA CYS A 38 -1.22 -15.80 9.71
C CYS A 38 -2.01 -17.07 10.02
N ASN A 39 -2.43 -17.23 11.28
CA ASN A 39 -3.47 -18.19 11.62
C ASN A 39 -4.84 -17.47 11.56
N PRO A 40 -5.66 -17.68 10.51
CA PRO A 40 -6.89 -16.91 10.32
C PRO A 40 -7.94 -17.31 11.37
N VAL A 41 -8.38 -16.35 12.18
CA VAL A 41 -9.46 -16.55 13.17
C VAL A 41 -10.81 -16.05 12.69
N GLN A 42 -10.81 -15.16 11.69
CA GLN A 42 -12.01 -14.59 11.12
C GLN A 42 -11.76 -14.14 9.68
N THR A 43 -12.66 -14.53 8.78
CA THR A 43 -12.71 -14.07 7.39
C THR A 43 -14.04 -13.37 7.15
N LEU A 44 -13.99 -12.14 6.62
CA LEU A 44 -15.16 -11.30 6.39
C LEU A 44 -15.16 -10.83 4.93
N VAL A 45 -16.35 -10.79 4.34
CA VAL A 45 -16.62 -10.10 3.07
C VAL A 45 -17.43 -8.86 3.39
N PHE A 46 -16.84 -7.68 3.21
CA PHE A 46 -17.53 -6.42 3.44
C PHE A 46 -18.34 -6.03 2.22
N THR A 47 -19.60 -5.63 2.43
CA THR A 47 -20.51 -5.25 1.34
C THR A 47 -20.62 -3.73 1.15
N THR A 48 -20.46 -2.94 2.23
CA THR A 48 -20.51 -1.47 2.18
C THR A 48 -19.24 -0.85 1.61
N ALA A 49 -18.09 -1.43 1.92
CA ALA A 49 -16.78 -1.08 1.34
C ALA A 49 -16.19 -2.39 0.78
N PRO A 50 -16.47 -2.71 -0.50
CA PRO A 50 -16.24 -4.05 -1.07
C PRO A 50 -14.79 -4.53 -0.95
N ARG A 51 -14.56 -5.43 0.01
CA ARG A 51 -13.27 -6.07 0.27
C ARG A 51 -13.44 -7.43 0.94
N LEU A 52 -12.46 -8.30 0.73
CA LEU A 52 -12.17 -9.39 1.64
C LEU A 52 -11.31 -8.86 2.77
N HIS A 53 -11.50 -9.40 3.96
CA HIS A 53 -10.76 -9.01 5.15
C HIS A 53 -10.52 -10.25 6.00
N VAL A 54 -9.28 -10.54 6.32
CA VAL A 54 -8.91 -11.64 7.23
C VAL A 54 -8.26 -11.07 8.47
N ARG A 55 -8.64 -11.62 9.63
CA ARG A 55 -8.00 -11.35 10.91
C ARG A 55 -7.12 -12.53 11.29
N CYS A 56 -5.87 -12.24 11.65
CA CYS A 56 -4.95 -13.23 12.20
C CYS A 56 -5.12 -13.34 13.72
N ALA A 57 -4.76 -14.50 14.27
CA ALA A 57 -4.79 -14.74 15.72
C ALA A 57 -3.87 -13.77 16.48
N GLU A 58 -2.69 -13.50 15.92
CA GLU A 58 -1.64 -12.64 16.48
C GLU A 58 -1.37 -11.48 15.52
N SER A 59 -0.96 -10.33 16.07
CA SER A 59 -0.52 -9.18 15.28
C SER A 59 0.98 -9.25 15.00
N VAL A 60 1.39 -8.76 13.83
CA VAL A 60 2.80 -8.64 13.44
C VAL A 60 3.07 -7.17 13.14
N GLY A 61 3.92 -6.54 13.96
CA GLY A 61 4.20 -5.11 13.84
C GLY A 61 2.96 -4.22 13.99
N GLY A 62 1.97 -4.65 14.79
CA GLY A 62 0.69 -3.95 14.95
C GLY A 62 -0.35 -4.26 13.88
N ILE A 63 0.02 -4.99 12.81
CA ILE A 63 -0.89 -5.42 11.76
C ILE A 63 -1.54 -6.74 12.16
N ILE A 64 -2.85 -6.74 12.35
CA ILE A 64 -3.64 -7.93 12.69
C ILE A 64 -4.62 -8.31 11.58
N TYR A 65 -4.87 -7.39 10.66
CA TYR A 65 -5.76 -7.58 9.53
C TYR A 65 -5.04 -7.50 8.19
N PHE A 66 -5.54 -8.27 7.23
CA PHE A 66 -5.12 -8.19 5.84
C PHE A 66 -6.34 -8.14 4.93
N ALA A 67 -6.30 -7.27 3.92
CA ALA A 67 -7.44 -6.99 3.06
C ALA A 67 -7.13 -7.15 1.58
N LEU A 68 -8.14 -7.54 0.80
CA LEU A 68 -8.07 -7.55 -0.67
C LEU A 68 -9.30 -6.84 -1.23
N SER A 69 -9.10 -5.95 -2.20
CA SER A 69 -10.22 -5.36 -2.94
C SER A 69 -11.00 -6.46 -3.68
N THR A 70 -12.33 -6.36 -3.70
CA THR A 70 -13.18 -7.24 -4.52
C THR A 70 -13.47 -6.68 -5.91
N LYS A 71 -12.75 -5.65 -6.35
CA LYS A 71 -12.89 -5.09 -7.71
C LYS A 71 -12.64 -6.14 -8.80
N ASP A 72 -11.64 -7.02 -8.61
CA ASP A 72 -11.47 -8.23 -9.40
C ASP A 72 -12.18 -9.40 -8.69
N ALA A 73 -13.37 -9.74 -9.19
CA ALA A 73 -14.19 -10.81 -8.63
C ALA A 73 -13.53 -12.20 -8.74
N ALA A 74 -12.77 -12.46 -9.81
CA ALA A 74 -12.13 -13.75 -10.02
C ALA A 74 -10.95 -13.94 -9.06
N GLN A 75 -10.14 -12.90 -8.86
CA GLN A 75 -9.08 -12.91 -7.85
C GLN A 75 -9.66 -13.03 -6.45
N ALA A 76 -10.70 -12.26 -6.13
CA ALA A 76 -11.37 -12.34 -4.83
C ALA A 76 -11.93 -13.73 -4.54
N ALA A 77 -12.58 -14.39 -5.49
CA ALA A 77 -13.11 -15.75 -5.31
C ALA A 77 -11.99 -16.77 -4.99
N ARG A 78 -10.85 -16.68 -5.69
CA ARG A 78 -9.68 -17.54 -5.44
C ARG A 78 -9.10 -17.31 -4.05
N VAL A 79 -8.91 -16.04 -3.66
CA VAL A 79 -8.38 -15.68 -2.34
C VAL A 79 -9.34 -16.10 -1.23
N LEU A 80 -10.64 -15.86 -1.38
CA LEU A 80 -11.65 -16.29 -0.41
C LEU A 80 -11.65 -17.81 -0.20
N SER A 81 -11.45 -18.59 -1.26
CA SER A 81 -11.32 -20.05 -1.17
C SER A 81 -10.12 -20.47 -0.31
N ILE A 82 -8.97 -19.83 -0.48
CA ILE A 82 -7.77 -20.10 0.33
C ILE A 82 -8.01 -19.71 1.80
N LEU A 83 -8.51 -18.50 2.06
CA LEU A 83 -8.75 -17.99 3.42
C LEU A 83 -9.75 -18.87 4.19
N SER A 84 -10.88 -19.21 3.55
CA SER A 84 -11.91 -20.07 4.16
C SER A 84 -11.40 -21.49 4.41
N THR A 85 -10.65 -22.06 3.48
CA THR A 85 -10.03 -23.38 3.66
C THR A 85 -9.05 -23.37 4.83
N ALA A 86 -8.19 -22.36 4.93
CA ALA A 86 -7.23 -22.24 6.02
C ALA A 86 -7.92 -22.11 7.38
N GLN A 87 -8.97 -21.29 7.48
CA GLN A 87 -9.74 -21.11 8.70
C GLN A 87 -10.45 -22.40 9.14
N VAL A 88 -11.11 -23.11 8.21
CA VAL A 88 -11.83 -24.36 8.52
C VAL A 88 -10.88 -25.51 8.85
N ALA A 89 -9.76 -25.62 8.14
CA ALA A 89 -8.79 -26.69 8.33
C ALA A 89 -7.76 -26.40 9.44
N GLY A 90 -7.79 -25.22 10.06
CA GLY A 90 -6.80 -24.81 11.06
C GLY A 90 -5.38 -24.73 10.50
N ARG A 91 -5.22 -24.31 9.23
CA ARG A 91 -3.92 -24.19 8.56
C ARG A 91 -3.38 -22.78 8.67
N THR A 92 -2.07 -22.67 8.89
CA THR A 92 -1.35 -21.39 8.82
C THR A 92 -1.19 -20.94 7.37
N LEU A 93 -1.54 -19.69 7.11
CA LEU A 93 -1.31 -19.00 5.85
C LEU A 93 0.07 -18.33 5.85
N VAL A 94 0.64 -18.20 4.65
CA VAL A 94 1.67 -17.22 4.34
C VAL A 94 0.99 -16.05 3.63
N ILE A 95 1.17 -14.83 4.13
CA ILE A 95 0.62 -13.61 3.54
C ILE A 95 1.78 -12.71 3.14
N GLY A 96 1.86 -12.40 1.86
CA GLY A 96 2.74 -11.36 1.33
C GLY A 96 2.03 -10.01 1.34
N TYR A 97 2.69 -8.99 1.89
CA TYR A 97 2.17 -7.63 2.00
C TYR A 97 3.32 -6.61 2.03
N ASP A 98 3.03 -5.34 1.80
CA ASP A 98 3.98 -4.25 2.05
C ASP A 98 3.56 -3.50 3.33
N PRO A 99 4.42 -3.41 4.35
CA PRO A 99 4.11 -2.76 5.62
C PRO A 99 3.97 -1.24 5.51
N ASP A 100 4.52 -0.63 4.46
CA ASP A 100 4.47 0.81 4.21
C ASP A 100 3.33 1.18 3.24
N ASP A 101 2.70 0.19 2.60
CA ASP A 101 1.54 0.40 1.73
C ASP A 101 0.27 0.71 2.54
N LEU A 102 -0.10 2.00 2.55
CA LEU A 102 -1.30 2.52 3.19
C LEU A 102 -2.49 2.69 2.22
N SER A 103 -2.34 2.29 0.95
CA SER A 103 -3.39 2.45 -0.07
C SER A 103 -4.66 1.63 0.22
N GLY A 104 -4.58 0.66 1.13
CA GLY A 104 -5.75 -0.06 1.64
C GLY A 104 -6.83 0.82 2.27
N ALA A 105 -6.48 2.04 2.70
CA ALA A 105 -7.47 3.01 3.21
C ALA A 105 -8.62 3.23 2.23
N ASP A 106 -8.36 3.19 0.91
CA ASP A 106 -9.35 3.39 -0.15
C ASP A 106 -10.44 2.30 -0.19
N ILE A 107 -10.19 1.14 0.41
CA ILE A 107 -11.16 0.03 0.53
C ILE A 107 -11.66 -0.16 1.97
N GLY A 108 -11.32 0.76 2.88
CA GLY A 108 -11.69 0.70 4.30
C GLY A 108 -10.83 -0.22 5.15
N CYS A 109 -9.61 -0.53 4.70
CA CYS A 109 -8.56 -1.17 5.50
C CYS A 109 -7.86 -0.09 6.33
N GLN A 110 -7.97 -0.16 7.66
CA GLN A 110 -7.47 0.87 8.57
C GLN A 110 -5.94 0.87 8.60
N THR A 111 -5.31 2.02 8.37
CA THR A 111 -3.85 2.13 8.21
C THR A 111 -3.04 1.77 9.45
N ASN A 112 -3.68 1.70 10.62
CA ASN A 112 -3.00 1.38 11.88
C ASN A 112 -2.88 -0.13 12.14
N ASP A 113 -3.77 -0.95 11.58
CA ASP A 113 -3.86 -2.39 11.93
C ASP A 113 -4.11 -3.32 10.73
N CYS A 114 -4.22 -2.76 9.52
CA CYS A 114 -4.57 -3.49 8.30
C CYS A 114 -3.63 -3.17 7.13
N ARG A 115 -3.28 -4.20 6.33
CA ARG A 115 -2.50 -4.07 5.07
C ARG A 115 -3.12 -4.81 3.91
N LEU A 116 -2.77 -4.40 2.68
CA LEU A 116 -3.23 -5.08 1.48
C LEU A 116 -2.51 -6.42 1.28
N ILE A 117 -3.28 -7.44 0.90
CA ILE A 117 -2.78 -8.74 0.48
C ILE A 117 -2.19 -8.58 -0.92
N GLN A 118 -0.90 -8.84 -1.05
CA GLN A 118 -0.20 -8.94 -2.33
C GLN A 118 -0.08 -10.40 -2.79
N ALA A 119 0.09 -11.32 -1.84
CA ALA A 119 0.09 -12.76 -2.06
C ALA A 119 -0.53 -13.51 -0.87
N VAL A 120 -1.13 -14.68 -1.12
CA VAL A 120 -1.62 -15.57 -0.07
C VAL A 120 -1.46 -17.03 -0.48
N GLY A 121 -1.05 -17.87 0.46
CA GLY A 121 -0.90 -19.31 0.26
C GLY A 121 -0.85 -20.09 1.57
N PHE A 122 -0.72 -21.41 1.48
CA PHE A 122 -0.52 -22.26 2.65
C PHE A 122 0.96 -22.32 3.00
N ASN A 123 1.27 -22.35 4.30
CA ASN A 123 2.60 -22.79 4.75
C ASN A 123 2.73 -24.30 4.50
N GLY A 124 3.81 -24.68 3.81
CA GLY A 124 4.10 -26.04 3.33
C GLY A 124 4.37 -27.03 4.45
#